data_AF-A0A3D8R768-F1
#
_entry.id   AF-A0A3D8R768-F1
#
_cell.length_a   1.000
_cell.length_b   1.000
_cell.length_c   1.000
_cell.angle_alpha   90.00
_cell.angle_beta   90.00
_cell.angle_gamma   90.00
#
_symmetry.space_group_name_H-M   'P 1'
#
loop_
_entity.id
_entity.type
_entity.pdbx_description
1 polymer ?
#
loop_
_entity_poly.entity_id
_entity_poly.type
_entity_poly.pdbx_seq_one_letter_code
_entity_poly.pdbx_strand_id
1 'polypeptide(L)'
;MYTDTTSPRYYAYEPSHVLPAVFASLIGISLLIHIVQNFRYRSWKVMFFMVWGGAVFTSGWIVRCVSSYYPTNKNMYIAQAVLVLAGPPIYSATEYNILGRLMLYLPMHAPMNPYRVVLFFIYLGAAVEGLTAAGGAQLGSAGTDSNLLRSGATLIAIGAVLQAVVEVVFMSIIATIQYRCTRASMLTSKVHTFCIMLYGTSALVLLRCIFRSIENFSTIGLISSGTCGSTCRAILRHEWYLYAFEAAPMLLYTYWLNIIHPGKFLPSNRNIYLDFEKGERRGPGWIDNRSQWQTFMDPLDFEGILKGQPAHEKFWLRPDDWPVMGSGNTDCRTPLTMTNQEV
;
A
#
# COMPACT_ATOMS: atom_id res chain seq x y z
N MET A 1 25.83 -29.01 31.43
CA MET A 1 26.92 -28.32 30.70
C MET A 1 26.96 -28.90 29.30
N TYR A 2 26.21 -28.31 28.36
CA TYR A 2 26.13 -28.77 26.97
C TYR A 2 26.86 -27.72 26.13
N THR A 3 28.16 -27.91 25.98
CA THR A 3 28.98 -27.14 25.04
C THR A 3 28.72 -27.72 23.66
N ASP A 4 27.67 -27.24 22.99
CA ASP A 4 27.51 -27.52 21.56
C ASP A 4 28.24 -26.45 20.76
N THR A 5 29.19 -26.90 19.96
CA THR A 5 29.97 -26.11 19.00
C THR A 5 29.22 -26.00 17.68
N THR A 6 27.91 -25.76 17.74
CA THR A 6 27.08 -25.60 16.54
C THR A 6 27.16 -24.20 15.99
N SER A 7 27.45 -24.10 14.69
CA SER A 7 27.43 -22.88 13.89
C SER A 7 26.27 -21.94 14.26
N PRO A 8 26.47 -20.61 14.25
CA PRO A 8 25.44 -19.66 14.65
C PRO A 8 24.18 -19.85 13.80
N ARG A 9 23.08 -20.26 14.45
CA ARG A 9 21.75 -20.33 13.82
C ARG A 9 21.13 -18.93 13.86
N TYR A 10 20.62 -18.47 12.72
CA TYR A 10 20.02 -17.12 12.63
C TYR A 10 18.58 -17.05 13.14
N TYR A 11 17.90 -18.19 13.26
CA TYR A 11 16.56 -18.29 13.83
C TYR A 11 16.63 -18.49 15.35
N ALA A 12 15.78 -17.77 16.10
CA ALA A 12 15.63 -17.95 17.55
C ALA A 12 14.78 -19.18 17.93
N TYR A 13 14.27 -19.90 16.94
CA TYR A 13 13.39 -21.07 17.03
C TYR A 13 13.70 -22.06 15.90
N GLU A 14 13.12 -23.25 15.95
CA GLU A 14 13.18 -24.21 14.85
C GLU A 14 12.16 -23.81 13.76
N PRO A 15 12.61 -23.42 12.55
CA PRO A 15 11.71 -22.90 11.52
C PRO A 15 10.89 -24.01 10.87
N SER A 16 9.60 -23.79 10.70
CA SER A 16 8.73 -24.69 9.95
C SER A 16 9.07 -24.71 8.46
N HIS A 17 9.18 -25.91 7.89
CA HIS A 17 9.34 -26.10 6.44
C HIS A 17 8.03 -26.00 5.67
N VAL A 18 6.93 -26.38 6.31
CA VAL A 18 5.62 -26.54 5.64
C VAL A 18 4.88 -25.21 5.57
N LEU A 19 4.88 -24.43 6.65
CA LEU A 19 4.12 -23.18 6.72
C LEU A 19 4.54 -22.15 5.64
N PRO A 20 5.85 -21.86 5.41
CA PRO A 20 6.25 -20.97 4.33
C PRO A 20 5.79 -21.45 2.96
N ALA A 21 5.83 -22.77 2.69
CA ALA A 21 5.40 -23.34 1.42
C ALA A 21 3.89 -23.17 1.18
N VAL A 22 3.08 -23.35 2.24
CA VAL A 22 1.63 -23.12 2.18
C VAL A 22 1.33 -21.65 1.87
N PHE A 23 1.93 -20.71 2.61
CA PHE A 23 1.72 -19.28 2.35
C PHE A 23 2.23 -18.85 0.97
N ALA A 24 3.41 -19.32 0.54
CA ALA A 24 3.92 -19.08 -0.80
C ALA A 24 2.94 -19.55 -1.88
N SER A 25 2.36 -20.74 -1.71
CA SER A 25 1.39 -21.30 -2.64
C SER A 25 0.10 -20.48 -2.68
N LEU A 26 -0.47 -20.13 -1.53
CA LEU A 26 -1.71 -19.37 -1.44
C LEU A 26 -1.58 -17.94 -2.01
N ILE A 27 -0.47 -17.27 -1.71
CA ILE A 27 -0.15 -15.94 -2.25
C ILE A 27 0.18 -16.03 -3.75
N GLY A 28 0.91 -17.06 -4.17
CA GLY A 28 1.21 -17.31 -5.58
C GLY A 28 -0.04 -17.55 -6.43
N ILE A 29 -1.01 -18.31 -5.92
CA ILE A 29 -2.32 -18.49 -6.55
C ILE A 29 -3.04 -17.14 -6.66
N SER A 30 -3.07 -16.36 -5.58
CA SER A 30 -3.65 -15.01 -5.58
C SER A 30 -3.02 -14.10 -6.64
N LEU A 31 -1.69 -14.13 -6.77
CA LEU A 31 -0.92 -13.39 -7.77
C LEU A 31 -1.32 -13.79 -9.20
N LEU A 32 -1.44 -15.09 -9.48
CA LEU A 32 -1.87 -15.58 -10.80
C LEU A 32 -3.28 -15.09 -11.14
N ILE A 33 -4.20 -15.11 -10.17
CA ILE A 33 -5.55 -14.56 -10.34
C ILE A 33 -5.48 -13.07 -10.69
N HIS A 34 -4.70 -12.27 -9.95
CA HIS A 34 -4.49 -10.84 -10.26
C HIS A 34 -3.95 -10.61 -11.68
N ILE A 35 -2.99 -11.42 -12.13
CA ILE A 35 -2.44 -11.33 -13.50
C ILE A 35 -3.54 -11.58 -14.54
N VAL A 36 -4.33 -12.64 -14.37
CA VAL A 36 -5.44 -12.96 -15.27
C VAL A 36 -6.51 -11.85 -15.25
N GLN A 37 -6.88 -11.36 -14.08
CA GLN A 37 -7.82 -10.25 -13.92
C GLN A 37 -7.30 -8.97 -14.60
N ASN A 38 -6.01 -8.68 -14.48
CA ASN A 38 -5.40 -7.50 -15.11
C ASN A 38 -5.41 -7.55 -16.63
N PHE A 39 -5.19 -8.72 -17.23
CA PHE A 39 -5.38 -8.90 -18.67
C PHE A 39 -6.86 -8.79 -19.06
N ARG A 40 -7.76 -9.42 -18.31
CA ARG A 40 -9.21 -9.41 -18.60
C ARG A 40 -9.82 -8.00 -18.53
N TYR A 41 -9.47 -7.22 -17.50
CA TYR A 41 -10.01 -5.89 -17.23
C TYR A 41 -9.09 -4.74 -17.69
N ARG A 42 -7.98 -5.03 -18.37
CA ARG A 42 -7.00 -4.04 -18.87
C ARG A 42 -6.55 -3.02 -17.82
N SER A 43 -6.42 -3.46 -16.57
CA SER A 43 -6.20 -2.60 -15.40
C SER A 43 -4.75 -2.52 -14.93
N TRP A 44 -3.82 -2.95 -15.78
CA TRP A 44 -2.37 -2.98 -15.52
C TRP A 44 -1.81 -1.67 -14.94
N LYS A 45 -2.26 -0.51 -15.40
CA LYS A 45 -1.76 0.78 -14.88
C LYS A 45 -2.10 1.04 -13.41
N VAL A 46 -3.21 0.48 -12.91
CA VAL A 46 -3.65 0.66 -11.51
C VAL A 46 -3.07 -0.44 -10.63
N MET A 47 -3.08 -1.67 -11.13
CA MET A 47 -2.72 -2.88 -10.39
C MET A 47 -1.28 -3.34 -10.60
N PHE A 48 -0.43 -2.54 -11.25
CA PHE A 48 0.98 -2.87 -11.48
C PHE A 48 1.69 -3.23 -10.17
N PHE A 49 1.56 -2.38 -9.16
CA PHE A 49 2.15 -2.60 -7.84
C PHE A 49 1.60 -3.87 -7.17
N MET A 50 0.36 -4.27 -7.44
CA MET A 50 -0.21 -5.49 -6.89
C MET A 50 0.52 -6.73 -7.42
N VAL A 51 0.79 -6.76 -8.73
CA VAL A 51 1.51 -7.87 -9.37
C VAL A 51 2.97 -7.87 -8.93
N TRP A 52 3.63 -6.71 -8.91
CA TRP A 52 5.02 -6.60 -8.49
C TRP A 52 5.21 -6.96 -7.02
N GLY A 53 4.39 -6.41 -6.12
CA GLY A 53 4.40 -6.73 -4.69
C GLY A 53 4.07 -8.20 -4.44
N GLY A 54 3.13 -8.77 -5.20
CA GLY A 54 2.82 -10.19 -5.15
C GLY A 54 3.99 -11.09 -5.57
N ALA A 55 4.73 -10.72 -6.62
CA ALA A 55 5.92 -11.46 -7.02
C ALA A 55 7.03 -11.38 -5.96
N VAL A 56 7.29 -10.19 -5.41
CA VAL A 56 8.28 -9.97 -4.35
C VAL A 56 7.92 -10.77 -3.08
N PHE A 57 6.67 -10.65 -2.62
CA PHE A 57 6.22 -11.29 -1.39
C PHE A 57 6.17 -12.82 -1.53
N THR A 58 5.68 -13.35 -2.66
CA THR A 58 5.70 -14.79 -2.96
C THR A 58 7.13 -15.31 -2.98
N SER A 59 8.04 -14.60 -3.64
CA SER A 59 9.47 -14.96 -3.66
C SER A 59 10.06 -14.98 -2.25
N GLY A 60 9.69 -14.02 -1.39
CA GLY A 60 10.13 -14.00 0.01
C GLY A 60 9.72 -15.26 0.78
N TRP A 61 8.48 -15.72 0.64
CA TRP A 61 8.01 -16.95 1.29
C TRP A 61 8.63 -18.22 0.68
N ILE A 62 8.92 -18.25 -0.62
CA ILE A 62 9.69 -19.33 -1.26
C ILE A 62 11.10 -19.38 -0.71
N VAL A 63 11.82 -18.24 -0.67
CA VAL A 63 13.18 -18.18 -0.12
C VAL A 63 13.16 -18.52 1.37
N ARG A 64 12.12 -18.14 2.11
CA ARG A 64 11.95 -18.55 3.51
C ARG A 64 11.81 -20.06 3.66
N CYS A 65 11.02 -20.70 2.77
CA CYS A 65 10.92 -22.16 2.72
C CYS A 65 12.30 -22.79 2.55
N VAL A 66 13.08 -22.34 1.57
CA VAL A 66 14.45 -22.84 1.34
C VAL A 66 15.37 -22.55 2.54
N SER A 67 15.31 -21.34 3.09
CA SER A 67 16.11 -20.91 4.25
C SER A 67 15.82 -21.74 5.50
N SER A 68 14.61 -22.28 5.65
CA SER A 68 14.27 -23.17 6.77
C SER A 68 15.08 -24.47 6.76
N TYR A 69 15.47 -24.99 5.59
CA TYR A 69 16.33 -26.18 5.46
C TYR A 69 17.82 -25.85 5.70
N TYR A 70 18.22 -24.59 5.55
CA TYR A 70 19.61 -24.13 5.69
C TYR A 70 19.71 -23.00 6.74
N PRO A 71 19.42 -23.27 8.02
CA PRO A 71 19.32 -22.23 9.06
C PRO A 71 20.64 -21.53 9.42
N THR A 72 21.77 -22.06 8.95
CA THR A 72 23.12 -21.49 9.10
C THR A 72 23.51 -20.57 7.93
N ASN A 73 22.70 -20.50 6.87
CA ASN A 73 23.00 -19.68 5.70
C ASN A 73 22.51 -18.23 5.90
N LYS A 74 23.45 -17.34 6.23
CA LYS A 74 23.18 -15.91 6.45
C LYS A 74 22.51 -15.23 5.27
N ASN A 75 22.96 -15.52 4.05
CA ASN A 75 22.49 -14.83 2.84
C ASN A 75 21.04 -15.18 2.55
N MET A 76 20.65 -16.45 2.73
CA MET A 76 19.25 -16.88 2.59
C MET A 76 18.35 -16.26 3.65
N TYR A 77 18.82 -16.18 4.90
CA TYR A 77 18.09 -15.55 6.00
C TYR A 77 17.84 -14.06 5.74
N ILE A 78 18.84 -13.33 5.25
CA ILE A 78 18.71 -11.91 4.89
C ILE A 78 17.78 -11.77 3.69
N ALA A 79 17.97 -12.57 2.64
CA ALA A 79 17.17 -12.48 1.42
C ALA A 79 15.67 -12.71 1.69
N GLN A 80 15.31 -13.75 2.46
CA GLN A 80 13.90 -13.96 2.82
C GLN A 80 13.33 -12.81 3.66
N ALA A 81 14.11 -12.28 4.61
CA ALA A 81 13.65 -11.18 5.46
C ALA A 81 13.37 -9.94 4.62
N VAL A 82 14.30 -9.54 3.75
CA VAL A 82 14.15 -8.35 2.89
C VAL A 82 12.94 -8.50 1.95
N LEU A 83 12.78 -9.66 1.30
CA LEU A 83 11.66 -9.89 0.38
C LEU A 83 10.29 -9.91 1.09
N VAL A 84 10.21 -10.53 2.27
CA VAL A 84 8.99 -10.55 3.08
C VAL A 84 8.65 -9.14 3.60
N LEU A 85 9.66 -8.36 3.98
CA LEU A 85 9.45 -6.98 4.43
C LEU A 85 9.02 -6.04 3.30
N ALA A 86 9.62 -6.17 2.12
CA ALA A 86 9.39 -5.27 0.99
C ALA A 86 8.00 -5.44 0.34
N GLY A 87 7.37 -6.61 0.44
CA GLY A 87 6.09 -6.87 -0.24
C GLY A 87 4.95 -5.93 0.17
N PRO A 88 4.64 -5.78 1.47
CA PRO A 88 3.48 -5.01 1.92
C PRO A 88 3.48 -3.51 1.65
N PRO A 89 4.61 -2.79 1.79
CA PRO A 89 4.71 -1.41 1.31
C PRO A 89 4.41 -1.27 -0.18
N ILE A 90 4.80 -2.25 -0.99
CA ILE A 90 4.46 -2.30 -2.42
C ILE A 90 2.95 -2.55 -2.61
N TYR A 91 2.33 -3.39 -1.78
CA TYR A 91 0.87 -3.54 -1.79
C TYR A 91 0.17 -2.21 -1.48
N SER A 92 0.60 -1.46 -0.45
CA SER A 92 0.05 -0.14 -0.13
C SER A 92 0.09 0.83 -1.32
N ALA A 93 1.11 0.78 -2.18
CA ALA A 93 1.15 1.57 -3.42
C ALA A 93 -0.02 1.27 -4.38
N THR A 94 -0.58 0.06 -4.34
CA THR A 94 -1.81 -0.30 -5.07
C THR A 94 -3.03 0.40 -4.50
N GLU A 95 -3.18 0.44 -3.17
CA GLU A 95 -4.26 1.18 -2.52
C GLU A 95 -4.18 2.67 -2.82
N TYR A 96 -2.98 3.23 -2.85
CA TYR A 96 -2.78 4.64 -3.22
C TYR A 96 -3.35 4.89 -4.61
N ASN A 97 -3.01 4.05 -5.60
CA ASN A 97 -3.59 4.12 -6.93
C ASN A 97 -5.13 4.00 -6.93
N ILE A 98 -5.70 3.08 -6.15
CA ILE A 98 -7.16 2.90 -6.08
C ILE A 98 -7.83 4.13 -5.45
N LEU A 99 -7.26 4.71 -4.40
CA LEU A 99 -7.74 5.96 -3.81
C LEU A 99 -7.68 7.11 -4.82
N GLY A 100 -6.59 7.23 -5.57
CA GLY A 100 -6.46 8.20 -6.67
C GLY A 100 -7.59 8.07 -7.68
N ARG A 101 -7.96 6.84 -8.04
CA ARG A 101 -9.08 6.55 -8.93
C ARG A 101 -10.43 6.90 -8.31
N LEU A 102 -10.62 6.64 -7.03
CA LEU A 102 -11.83 7.00 -6.30
C LEU A 102 -12.01 8.53 -6.26
N MET A 103 -10.93 9.28 -6.01
CA MET A 103 -10.95 10.74 -6.02
C MET A 103 -11.21 11.32 -7.42
N LEU A 104 -10.69 10.71 -8.48
CA LEU A 104 -11.02 11.10 -9.86
C LEU A 104 -12.48 10.82 -10.23
N TYR A 105 -13.03 9.73 -9.70
CA TYR A 105 -14.43 9.37 -9.89
C TYR A 105 -15.38 10.28 -9.09
N LEU A 106 -14.93 10.82 -7.96
CA LEU A 106 -15.70 11.73 -7.08
C LEU A 106 -14.94 13.06 -6.86
N PRO A 107 -14.71 13.83 -7.93
CA PRO A 107 -13.83 14.99 -7.86
C PRO A 107 -14.38 16.07 -6.92
N MET A 108 -15.70 16.17 -6.78
CA MET A 108 -16.42 17.05 -5.84
C MET A 108 -16.11 16.80 -4.36
N HIS A 109 -15.71 15.58 -4.02
CA HIS A 109 -15.47 15.15 -2.64
C HIS A 109 -13.99 14.89 -2.37
N ALA A 110 -13.14 14.91 -3.40
CA ALA A 110 -11.70 14.80 -3.27
C ALA A 110 -11.16 15.98 -2.43
N PRO A 111 -10.41 15.73 -1.35
CA PRO A 111 -9.83 16.79 -0.54
C PRO A 111 -8.60 17.44 -1.17
N MET A 112 -7.92 16.73 -2.07
CA MET A 112 -6.63 17.08 -2.63
C MET A 112 -6.54 16.60 -4.09
N ASN A 113 -5.50 17.05 -4.81
CA ASN A 113 -5.25 16.62 -6.19
C ASN A 113 -5.00 15.10 -6.26
N PRO A 114 -5.84 14.32 -6.96
CA PRO A 114 -5.77 12.85 -6.99
C PRO A 114 -4.43 12.32 -7.49
N TYR A 115 -3.86 12.96 -8.52
CA TYR A 115 -2.61 12.49 -9.13
C TYR A 115 -1.42 12.70 -8.21
N ARG A 116 -1.39 13.83 -7.50
CA ARG A 116 -0.27 14.19 -6.62
C ARG A 116 -0.32 13.45 -5.30
N VAL A 117 -1.51 13.20 -4.76
CA VAL A 117 -1.69 12.35 -3.58
C VAL A 117 -1.09 10.97 -3.80
N VAL A 118 -1.38 10.33 -4.94
CA VAL A 118 -0.81 9.03 -5.29
C VAL A 118 0.72 9.07 -5.34
N LEU A 119 1.28 10.04 -6.06
CA LEU A 119 2.73 10.19 -6.17
C LEU A 119 3.38 10.45 -4.81
N PHE A 120 2.81 11.37 -4.03
CA PHE A 120 3.30 11.71 -2.69
C PHE A 120 3.39 10.46 -1.80
N PHE A 121 2.31 9.67 -1.71
CA PHE A 121 2.31 8.46 -0.89
C PHE A 121 3.27 7.38 -1.41
N ILE A 122 3.41 7.22 -2.73
CA ILE A 122 4.40 6.29 -3.31
C ILE A 122 5.83 6.72 -2.93
N TYR A 123 6.19 8.00 -3.08
CA TYR A 123 7.52 8.49 -2.71
C TYR A 123 7.76 8.45 -1.21
N LEU A 124 6.76 8.80 -0.41
CA LEU A 124 6.84 8.72 1.05
C LEU A 124 7.04 7.26 1.51
N GLY A 125 6.27 6.32 0.95
CA GLY A 125 6.44 4.89 1.22
C GLY A 125 7.82 4.39 0.77
N ALA A 126 8.31 4.81 -0.40
CA ALA A 126 9.66 4.46 -0.86
C ALA A 126 10.76 5.02 0.06
N ALA A 127 10.58 6.22 0.62
CA ALA A 127 11.52 6.80 1.57
C ALA A 127 11.50 6.05 2.92
N VAL A 128 10.31 5.71 3.42
CA VAL A 128 10.13 4.88 4.63
C VAL A 128 10.79 3.51 4.45
N GLU A 129 10.58 2.87 3.30
CA GLU A 129 11.23 1.59 2.98
C GLU A 129 12.73 1.72 2.75
N GLY A 130 13.21 2.87 2.29
CA GLY A 130 14.64 3.19 2.27
C GLY A 130 15.27 3.11 3.66
N LEU A 131 14.57 3.57 4.71
CA LEU A 131 15.02 3.45 6.10
C LEU A 131 15.05 1.98 6.54
N THR A 132 13.99 1.22 6.26
CA THR A 132 13.92 -0.22 6.57
C THR A 132 15.03 -1.00 5.88
N ALA A 133 15.27 -0.74 4.60
CA ALA A 133 16.33 -1.37 3.81
C ALA A 133 17.72 -1.00 4.34
N ALA A 134 17.96 0.27 4.66
CA ALA A 134 19.22 0.72 5.26
C ALA A 134 19.46 0.03 6.61
N GLY A 135 18.43 -0.06 7.46
CA GLY A 135 18.51 -0.77 8.73
C GLY A 135 18.77 -2.26 8.57
N GLY A 136 18.13 -2.91 7.59
CA GLY A 136 18.36 -4.31 7.25
C GLY A 136 19.79 -4.56 6.76
N ALA A 137 20.32 -3.68 5.92
CA ALA A 137 21.71 -3.75 5.45
C ALA A 137 22.71 -3.61 6.61
N GLN A 138 22.47 -2.67 7.53
CA GLN A 138 23.29 -2.50 8.74
C GLN A 138 23.26 -3.73 9.64
N LEU A 139 22.08 -4.31 9.91
CA LEU A 139 21.97 -5.57 10.65
C LEU A 139 22.73 -6.71 9.95
N GLY A 140 22.65 -6.77 8.63
CA GLY A 140 23.35 -7.75 7.82
C GLY A 140 24.88 -7.63 7.90
N SER A 141 25.43 -6.42 8.01
CA SER A 141 26.87 -6.19 8.08
C SER A 141 27.45 -6.14 9.49
N ALA A 142 26.61 -5.98 10.53
CA ALA A 142 27.05 -5.70 11.89
C ALA A 142 27.95 -6.77 12.53
N GLY A 143 27.81 -8.05 12.17
CA GLY A 143 28.58 -9.12 12.81
C GLY A 143 28.34 -9.18 14.32
N THR A 144 29.36 -8.84 15.13
CA THR A 144 29.27 -8.74 16.59
C THR A 144 29.25 -7.30 17.10
N ASP A 145 29.23 -6.29 16.23
CA ASP A 145 29.19 -4.88 16.60
C ASP A 145 27.79 -4.51 17.13
N SER A 146 27.70 -4.29 18.43
CA SER A 146 26.45 -3.96 19.12
C SER A 146 25.88 -2.60 18.71
N ASN A 147 26.71 -1.64 18.31
CA ASN A 147 26.25 -0.32 17.87
C ASN A 147 25.58 -0.42 16.50
N LEU A 148 26.18 -1.17 15.57
CA LEU A 148 25.59 -1.40 14.24
C LEU A 148 24.31 -2.24 14.34
N LEU A 149 24.27 -3.26 15.22
CA LEU A 149 23.05 -4.02 15.49
C LEU A 149 21.92 -3.12 16.02
N ARG A 150 22.24 -2.25 16.99
CA ARG A 150 21.25 -1.33 17.57
C ARG A 150 20.77 -0.30 16.57
N SER A 151 21.69 0.30 15.79
CA SER A 151 21.35 1.28 14.76
C SER A 151 20.44 0.67 13.68
N GLY A 152 20.80 -0.51 13.16
CA GLY A 152 20.01 -1.19 12.14
C GLY A 152 18.61 -1.57 12.60
N ALA A 153 18.50 -2.13 13.82
CA ALA A 153 17.19 -2.44 14.42
C ALA A 153 16.35 -1.18 14.65
N THR A 154 16.98 -0.07 15.05
CA THR A 154 16.32 1.23 15.25
C THR A 154 15.76 1.78 13.94
N LEU A 155 16.53 1.74 12.84
CA LEU A 155 16.07 2.21 11.54
C LEU A 155 14.86 1.40 11.04
N ILE A 156 14.87 0.07 11.20
CA ILE A 156 13.72 -0.78 10.85
C ILE A 156 12.50 -0.45 11.73
N ALA A 157 12.69 -0.20 13.03
CA ALA A 157 11.59 0.20 13.92
C ALA A 157 10.98 1.54 13.52
N ILE A 158 11.82 2.54 13.20
CA ILE A 158 11.37 3.84 12.72
C ILE A 158 10.57 3.67 11.43
N GLY A 159 11.07 2.88 10.48
CA GLY A 159 10.36 2.57 9.24
C GLY A 159 8.97 1.99 9.51
N ALA A 160 8.86 0.99 10.38
CA ALA A 160 7.58 0.36 10.72
C ALA A 160 6.58 1.33 11.37
N VAL A 161 7.04 2.20 12.27
CA VAL A 161 6.18 3.21 12.92
C VAL A 161 5.73 4.27 11.91
N LEU A 162 6.65 4.77 11.08
CA LEU A 162 6.30 5.73 10.02
C LEU A 162 5.31 5.13 9.03
N GLN A 163 5.48 3.87 8.64
CA GLN A 163 4.53 3.16 7.78
C GLN A 163 3.13 3.09 8.41
N ALA A 164 3.04 2.80 9.71
CA ALA A 164 1.76 2.80 10.43
C ALA A 164 1.11 4.19 10.43
N VAL A 165 1.89 5.26 10.64
CA VAL A 165 1.39 6.64 10.61
C VAL A 165 0.89 7.01 9.21
N VAL A 166 1.63 6.66 8.16
CA VAL A 166 1.23 6.88 6.76
C VAL A 166 -0.11 6.19 6.48
N GLU A 167 -0.29 4.96 6.96
CA GLU A 167 -1.53 4.21 6.78
C GLU A 167 -2.72 4.86 7.51
N VAL A 168 -2.51 5.39 8.72
CA VAL A 168 -3.55 6.14 9.46
C VAL A 168 -3.94 7.42 8.74
N VAL A 169 -2.97 8.16 8.18
CA VAL A 169 -3.24 9.36 7.38
C VAL A 169 -4.02 8.99 6.12
N PHE A 170 -3.64 7.91 5.44
CA PHE A 170 -4.34 7.39 4.27
C PHE A 170 -5.81 7.04 4.58
N MET A 171 -6.07 6.32 5.67
CA MET A 171 -7.42 6.02 6.16
C MET A 171 -8.24 7.29 6.46
N SER A 172 -7.60 8.33 6.99
CA SER A 172 -8.25 9.60 7.30
C SER A 172 -8.74 10.33 6.03
N ILE A 173 -8.02 10.18 4.90
CA ILE A 173 -8.45 10.71 3.60
C ILE A 173 -9.69 9.95 3.10
N ILE A 174 -9.71 8.62 3.22
CA ILE A 174 -10.88 7.80 2.87
C ILE A 174 -12.09 8.22 3.70
N ALA A 175 -11.92 8.41 5.01
CA ALA A 175 -12.96 8.89 5.92
C ALA A 175 -13.49 10.26 5.53
N THR A 176 -12.62 11.17 5.12
CA THR A 176 -13.02 12.50 4.64
C THR A 176 -13.88 12.41 3.38
N ILE A 177 -13.48 11.59 2.40
CA ILE A 177 -14.25 11.39 1.16
C ILE A 177 -15.61 10.77 1.48
N GLN A 178 -15.64 9.71 2.28
CA GLN A 178 -16.88 9.05 2.66
C GLN A 178 -17.82 10.00 3.40
N TYR A 179 -17.33 10.74 4.39
CA TYR A 179 -18.12 11.71 5.15
C TYR A 179 -18.75 12.77 4.23
N ARG A 180 -17.97 13.33 3.29
CA ARG A 180 -18.47 14.28 2.29
C ARG A 180 -19.52 13.66 1.37
N CYS A 181 -19.31 12.43 0.90
CA CYS A 181 -20.27 11.70 0.07
C CYS A 181 -21.59 11.41 0.79
N THR A 182 -21.52 10.98 2.06
CA THR A 182 -22.70 10.70 2.88
C THR A 182 -23.51 11.97 3.13
N ARG A 183 -22.85 13.08 3.45
CA ARG A 183 -23.52 14.38 3.65
C ARG A 183 -24.20 14.91 2.40
N ALA A 184 -23.64 14.62 1.22
CA ALA A 184 -24.21 15.02 -0.06
C ALA A 184 -25.23 14.00 -0.62
N SER A 185 -25.54 12.91 0.10
CA SER A 185 -26.39 11.81 -0.40
C SER A 185 -25.89 11.17 -1.71
N MET A 186 -24.58 11.22 -1.93
CA MET A 186 -23.87 10.72 -3.12
C MET A 186 -23.14 9.38 -2.90
N LEU A 187 -23.31 8.77 -1.73
CA LEU A 187 -22.73 7.47 -1.42
C LEU A 187 -23.47 6.33 -2.15
N THR A 188 -23.14 6.13 -3.43
CA THR A 188 -23.67 5.00 -4.22
C THR A 188 -23.12 3.67 -3.74
N SER A 189 -23.80 2.55 -4.05
CA SER A 189 -23.34 1.22 -3.66
C SER A 189 -21.93 0.90 -4.17
N LYS A 190 -21.55 1.40 -5.36
CA LYS A 190 -20.19 1.26 -5.91
C LYS A 190 -19.16 1.96 -5.02
N VAL A 191 -19.41 3.23 -4.67
CA VAL A 191 -18.51 4.04 -3.83
C VAL A 191 -18.39 3.43 -2.43
N HIS A 192 -19.51 3.02 -1.83
CA HIS A 192 -19.52 2.38 -0.52
C HIS A 192 -18.69 1.10 -0.51
N THR A 193 -18.81 0.26 -1.54
CA THR A 193 -18.01 -0.96 -1.69
C THR A 193 -16.52 -0.66 -1.74
N PHE A 194 -16.11 0.40 -2.46
CA PHE A 194 -14.71 0.82 -2.49
C PHE A 194 -14.21 1.38 -1.16
N CYS A 195 -15.01 2.17 -0.46
CA CYS A 195 -14.65 2.64 0.88
C CYS A 195 -14.45 1.47 1.83
N ILE A 196 -15.36 0.49 1.86
CA ILE A 196 -15.22 -0.72 2.69
C ILE A 196 -13.96 -1.49 2.32
N MET A 197 -13.72 -1.70 1.03
CA MET A 197 -12.52 -2.39 0.55
C MET A 197 -11.27 -1.69 1.06
N LEU A 198 -11.15 -0.37 0.81
CA LEU A 198 -9.99 0.42 1.22
C LEU A 198 -9.79 0.43 2.74
N TYR A 199 -10.85 0.55 3.56
CA TYR A 199 -10.68 0.43 5.01
C TYR A 199 -10.26 -0.97 5.44
N GLY A 200 -10.83 -2.00 4.82
CA GLY A 200 -10.53 -3.38 5.14
C GLY A 200 -9.07 -3.71 4.85
N THR A 201 -8.60 -3.33 3.66
CA THR A 201 -7.21 -3.52 3.24
C THR A 201 -6.25 -2.67 4.07
N SER A 202 -6.56 -1.39 4.31
CA SER A 202 -5.75 -0.52 5.18
C SER A 202 -5.68 -1.02 6.62
N ALA A 203 -6.78 -1.55 7.17
CA ALA A 203 -6.79 -2.11 8.52
C ALA A 203 -5.87 -3.35 8.63
N LEU A 204 -5.79 -4.18 7.59
CA LEU A 204 -4.87 -5.33 7.55
C LEU A 204 -3.41 -4.88 7.47
N VAL A 205 -3.11 -3.83 6.70
CA VAL A 205 -1.77 -3.21 6.64
C VAL A 205 -1.40 -2.59 7.99
N LEU A 206 -2.32 -1.84 8.60
CA LEU A 206 -2.10 -1.21 9.90
C LEU A 206 -1.89 -2.24 11.00
N LEU A 207 -2.70 -3.31 11.04
CA LEU A 207 -2.53 -4.43 11.97
C LEU A 207 -1.12 -5.00 11.90
N ARG A 208 -0.66 -5.33 10.68
CA ARG A 208 0.71 -5.79 10.43
C ARG A 208 1.74 -4.78 10.94
N CYS A 209 1.61 -3.49 10.59
CA CYS A 209 2.58 -2.46 10.99
C CYS A 209 2.67 -2.30 12.52
N ILE A 210 1.55 -2.43 13.23
CA ILE A 210 1.51 -2.42 14.70
C ILE A 210 2.29 -3.61 15.27
N PHE A 211 1.97 -4.84 14.84
CA PHE A 211 2.67 -6.03 15.32
C PHE A 211 4.15 -6.01 14.99
N ARG A 212 4.50 -5.57 13.78
CA ARG A 212 5.88 -5.41 13.34
C ARG A 212 6.63 -4.38 14.19
N SER A 213 5.98 -3.27 14.54
CA SER A 213 6.56 -2.27 15.43
C SER A 213 6.84 -2.87 16.82
N ILE A 214 5.89 -3.64 17.38
CA ILE A 214 6.07 -4.32 18.67
C ILE A 214 7.26 -5.30 18.63
N GLU A 215 7.37 -6.10 17.57
CA GLU A 215 8.49 -7.03 17.36
C GLU A 215 9.84 -6.28 17.26
N ASN A 216 9.87 -5.17 16.51
CA ASN A 216 11.07 -4.34 16.36
C ASN A 216 11.51 -3.71 17.68
N PHE A 217 10.58 -3.14 18.45
CA PHE A 217 10.88 -2.61 19.78
C PHE A 217 11.36 -3.69 20.75
N SER A 218 10.77 -4.89 20.68
CA SER A 218 11.23 -6.05 21.45
C SER A 218 12.66 -6.45 21.07
N THR A 219 12.98 -6.40 19.77
CA THR A 219 14.33 -6.69 19.24
C THR A 219 15.35 -5.65 19.70
N ILE A 220 15.02 -4.36 19.64
CA ILE A 220 15.89 -3.28 20.14
C ILE A 220 16.13 -3.43 21.65
N GLY A 221 15.07 -3.74 22.40
CA GLY A 221 15.15 -4.01 23.83
C GLY A 221 16.14 -5.13 24.13
N LEU A 222 16.02 -6.27 23.44
CA LEU A 222 16.92 -7.40 23.56
C LEU A 222 18.38 -7.04 23.25
N ILE A 223 18.62 -6.31 22.14
CA ILE A 223 19.98 -5.89 21.74
C ILE A 223 20.58 -4.92 22.78
N SER A 224 19.76 -4.05 23.37
CA SER A 224 20.23 -3.00 24.27
C SER A 224 20.45 -3.48 25.71
N SER A 225 19.55 -4.30 26.24
CA SER A 225 19.58 -4.76 27.63
C SER A 225 20.19 -6.16 27.81
N GLY A 226 20.39 -6.90 26.71
CA GLY A 226 20.78 -8.32 26.74
C GLY A 226 19.73 -9.24 27.38
N THR A 227 18.59 -8.71 27.81
CA THR A 227 17.57 -9.42 28.59
C THR A 227 16.22 -9.34 27.88
N CYS A 228 15.62 -10.51 27.65
CA CYS A 228 14.32 -10.63 27.00
C CYS A 228 13.25 -10.92 28.05
N GLY A 229 12.39 -9.93 28.31
CA GLY A 229 11.20 -10.08 29.17
C GLY A 229 10.21 -11.12 28.62
N SER A 230 9.13 -11.38 29.36
CA SER A 230 8.11 -12.38 29.00
C SER A 230 7.51 -12.14 27.61
N THR A 231 7.13 -10.90 27.30
CA THR A 231 6.54 -10.50 26.00
C THR A 231 7.52 -10.64 24.84
N CYS A 232 8.76 -10.16 25.03
CA CYS A 232 9.85 -10.32 24.05
C CYS A 232 10.07 -11.80 23.71
N ARG A 233 10.06 -12.67 24.73
CA ARG A 233 10.30 -14.10 24.57
C ARG A 233 9.13 -14.78 23.86
N ALA A 234 7.91 -14.38 24.17
CA ALA A 234 6.72 -14.89 23.51
C ALA A 234 6.75 -14.59 22.00
N ILE A 235 7.04 -13.33 21.63
CA ILE A 235 7.02 -12.86 20.24
C ILE A 235 8.19 -13.43 19.43
N LEU A 236 9.42 -13.34 19.94
CA LEU A 236 10.62 -13.72 19.16
C LEU A 236 10.87 -15.22 19.10
N ARG A 237 10.35 -16.03 20.06
CA ARG A 237 10.58 -17.48 20.07
C ARG A 237 9.47 -18.31 19.43
N HIS A 238 8.31 -17.71 19.14
CA HIS A 238 7.20 -18.47 18.54
C HIS A 238 6.98 -18.02 17.10
N GLU A 239 7.24 -18.94 16.17
CA GLU A 239 7.13 -18.66 14.74
C GLU A 239 5.70 -18.29 14.30
N TRP A 240 4.66 -18.79 14.99
CA TRP A 240 3.28 -18.58 14.56
C TRP A 240 2.85 -17.10 14.53
N TYR A 241 3.46 -16.22 15.35
CA TYR A 241 3.19 -14.78 15.31
C TYR A 241 3.53 -14.18 13.94
N LEU A 242 4.63 -14.64 13.33
CA LEU A 242 5.00 -14.24 11.98
C LEU A 242 3.89 -14.62 11.00
N TYR A 243 3.42 -15.87 11.00
CA TYR A 243 2.37 -16.25 10.06
C TYR A 243 1.04 -15.55 10.33
N ALA A 244 0.65 -15.37 11.60
CA ALA A 244 -0.62 -14.77 11.98
C ALA A 244 -0.70 -13.26 11.72
N PHE A 245 0.41 -12.53 11.90
CA PHE A 245 0.41 -11.06 11.87
C PHE A 245 1.25 -10.46 10.73
N GLU A 246 2.18 -11.21 10.15
CA GLU A 246 2.96 -10.79 8.97
C GLU A 246 2.34 -11.34 7.68
N ALA A 247 2.08 -12.65 7.64
CA ALA A 247 1.68 -13.36 6.43
C ALA A 247 0.18 -13.33 6.17
N ALA A 248 -0.63 -13.73 7.17
CA ALA A 248 -2.08 -13.88 7.04
C ALA A 248 -2.79 -12.57 6.70
N PRO A 249 -2.46 -11.40 7.30
CA PRO A 249 -3.14 -10.15 6.93
C PRO A 249 -2.87 -9.79 5.48
N MET A 250 -1.66 -10.03 4.99
CA MET A 250 -1.27 -9.73 3.60
C MET A 250 -1.85 -10.74 2.60
N LEU A 251 -2.00 -12.00 3.01
CA LEU A 251 -2.75 -12.98 2.25
C LEU A 251 -4.21 -12.54 2.09
N LEU A 252 -4.89 -12.21 3.19
CA LEU A 252 -6.27 -11.75 3.19
C LEU A 252 -6.44 -10.49 2.34
N TYR A 253 -5.52 -9.54 2.46
CA TYR A 253 -5.45 -8.35 1.63
C TYR A 253 -5.48 -8.70 0.14
N THR A 254 -4.62 -9.62 -0.30
CA THR A 254 -4.52 -9.96 -1.72
C THR A 254 -5.81 -10.59 -2.26
N TYR A 255 -6.47 -11.44 -1.47
CA TYR A 255 -7.73 -12.06 -1.85
C TYR A 255 -8.90 -11.08 -1.81
N TRP A 256 -8.88 -10.11 -0.90
CA TRP A 256 -9.91 -9.05 -0.87
C TRP A 256 -9.89 -8.24 -2.18
N LEU A 257 -8.70 -7.85 -2.65
CA LEU A 257 -8.55 -7.17 -3.94
C LEU A 257 -8.88 -8.06 -5.15
N ASN A 258 -8.72 -9.38 -5.05
CA ASN A 258 -9.20 -10.31 -6.09
C ASN A 258 -10.74 -10.29 -6.20
N ILE A 259 -11.44 -10.19 -5.06
CA ILE A 259 -12.91 -10.16 -5.02
C ILE A 259 -13.43 -8.81 -5.51
N ILE A 260 -12.87 -7.71 -4.98
CA ILE A 260 -13.26 -6.34 -5.31
C ILE A 260 -12.23 -5.72 -6.25
N HIS A 261 -12.06 -6.34 -7.43
CA HIS A 261 -11.07 -5.90 -8.40
C HIS A 261 -11.46 -4.54 -9.00
N PRO A 262 -10.60 -3.50 -8.92
CA PRO A 262 -10.97 -2.14 -9.33
C PRO A 262 -11.33 -2.04 -10.81
N GLY A 263 -10.71 -2.87 -11.66
CA GLY A 263 -11.02 -2.94 -13.10
C GLY A 263 -12.42 -3.40 -13.46
N LYS A 264 -13.14 -4.04 -12.53
CA LYS A 264 -14.53 -4.47 -12.74
C LYS A 264 -15.54 -3.36 -12.39
N PHE A 265 -15.20 -2.52 -11.42
CA PHE A 265 -16.14 -1.58 -10.80
C PHE A 265 -15.87 -0.11 -11.12
N LEU A 266 -14.64 0.26 -11.48
CA LEU A 266 -14.29 1.61 -11.94
C LEU A 266 -14.24 1.70 -13.47
N PRO A 267 -14.72 2.80 -14.08
CA PRO A 267 -14.65 2.99 -15.52
C PRO A 267 -13.19 2.95 -15.99
N SER A 268 -12.86 2.28 -17.10
CA SER A 268 -11.44 2.21 -17.54
C SER A 268 -10.81 3.58 -17.79
N ASN A 269 -11.61 4.57 -18.19
CA ASN A 269 -11.17 5.93 -18.47
C ASN A 269 -11.14 6.77 -17.16
N ARG A 270 -9.99 7.41 -16.89
CA ARG A 270 -9.76 8.25 -15.70
C ARG A 270 -10.53 9.57 -15.71
N ASN A 271 -11.06 9.95 -16.87
CA ASN A 271 -11.81 11.19 -17.07
C ASN A 271 -13.31 11.02 -16.81
N ILE A 272 -13.76 9.81 -16.47
CA ILE A 272 -15.15 9.56 -16.12
C ILE A 272 -15.34 9.86 -14.63
N TYR A 273 -16.30 10.73 -14.31
CA TYR A 273 -16.67 11.11 -12.96
C TYR A 273 -18.17 10.95 -12.73
N LEU A 274 -18.55 10.82 -11.46
CA LEU A 274 -19.94 10.76 -11.02
C LEU A 274 -20.47 12.17 -10.79
N ASP A 275 -21.54 12.53 -11.49
CA ASP A 275 -22.23 13.82 -11.35
C ASP A 275 -23.18 13.83 -10.14
N PHE A 276 -23.67 15.00 -9.73
CA PHE A 276 -24.62 15.18 -8.62
C PHE A 276 -25.91 14.37 -8.79
N GLU A 277 -26.35 14.18 -10.04
CA GLU A 277 -27.50 13.33 -10.41
C GLU A 277 -27.19 11.83 -10.39
N LYS A 278 -25.98 11.44 -9.96
CA LYS A 278 -25.47 10.06 -9.95
C LYS A 278 -25.32 9.42 -11.34
N GLY A 279 -25.38 10.23 -12.40
CA GLY A 279 -24.98 9.85 -13.75
C GLY A 279 -23.45 9.87 -13.91
N GLU A 280 -22.92 9.00 -14.78
CA GLU A 280 -21.49 9.01 -15.13
C GLU A 280 -21.28 9.96 -16.32
N ARG A 281 -20.35 10.94 -16.20
CA ARG A 281 -20.01 11.92 -17.24
C ARG A 281 -18.52 11.89 -17.55
N ARG A 282 -18.12 12.32 -18.76
CA ARG A 282 -16.71 12.41 -19.15
C ARG A 282 -16.21 13.86 -19.11
N GLY A 283 -15.41 14.17 -18.09
CA GLY A 283 -14.81 15.49 -17.88
C GLY A 283 -13.41 15.65 -18.49
N PRO A 284 -12.77 16.81 -18.29
CA PRO A 284 -11.43 17.11 -18.81
C PRO A 284 -10.31 16.41 -18.02
N GLY A 285 -10.63 15.84 -16.85
CA GLY A 285 -9.66 15.38 -15.85
C GLY A 285 -9.34 16.48 -14.84
N TRP A 286 -8.47 16.17 -13.86
CA TRP A 286 -8.09 17.15 -12.85
C TRP A 286 -7.15 18.21 -13.42
N ILE A 287 -7.61 19.45 -13.54
CA ILE A 287 -6.84 20.61 -14.01
C ILE A 287 -6.31 21.37 -12.80
N ASP A 288 -4.99 21.57 -12.74
CA ASP A 288 -4.30 22.33 -11.69
C ASP A 288 -3.59 23.51 -12.34
N ASN A 289 -4.01 24.73 -12.00
CA ASN A 289 -3.52 25.97 -12.64
C ASN A 289 -2.25 26.53 -11.98
N ARG A 290 -1.69 25.83 -10.97
CA ARG A 290 -0.48 26.28 -10.26
C ARG A 290 0.77 26.12 -11.12
N SER A 291 1.73 27.02 -10.93
CA SER A 291 3.04 26.92 -11.56
C SER A 291 3.76 25.62 -11.17
N GLN A 292 4.70 25.17 -12.02
CA GLN A 292 5.51 23.99 -11.76
C GLN A 292 6.32 24.10 -10.45
N TRP A 293 6.77 25.30 -10.10
CA TRP A 293 7.52 25.55 -8.86
C TRP A 293 6.65 25.46 -7.60
N GLN A 294 5.47 26.09 -7.60
CA GLN A 294 4.51 25.98 -6.49
C GLN A 294 4.08 24.53 -6.28
N THR A 295 3.90 23.81 -7.39
CA THR A 295 3.57 22.38 -7.41
C THR A 295 4.65 21.50 -6.80
N PHE A 296 5.92 21.84 -7.00
CA PHE A 296 7.04 21.11 -6.44
C PHE A 296 7.16 21.33 -4.93
N MET A 297 7.02 22.57 -4.47
CA MET A 297 7.14 22.93 -3.06
C MET A 297 5.93 22.50 -2.22
N ASP A 298 4.72 22.59 -2.77
CA ASP A 298 3.48 22.15 -2.13
C ASP A 298 2.70 21.18 -3.05
N PRO A 299 3.13 19.90 -3.09
CA PRO A 299 2.52 18.90 -3.97
C PRO A 299 1.05 18.62 -3.62
N LEU A 300 0.62 18.85 -2.38
CA LEU A 300 -0.75 18.53 -1.93
C LEU A 300 -1.69 19.74 -1.90
N ASP A 301 -1.18 20.96 -2.14
CA ASP A 301 -1.94 22.21 -2.04
C ASP A 301 -2.39 22.55 -0.61
N PHE A 302 -1.56 22.24 0.40
CA PHE A 302 -1.86 22.59 1.78
C PHE A 302 -2.11 24.09 1.95
N GLU A 303 -1.35 24.95 1.29
CA GLU A 303 -1.52 26.40 1.38
C GLU A 303 -2.88 26.85 0.81
N GLY A 304 -3.27 26.34 -0.36
CA GLY A 304 -4.57 26.63 -0.98
C GLY A 304 -5.75 26.10 -0.16
N ILE A 305 -5.60 24.91 0.43
CA ILE A 305 -6.60 24.31 1.33
C ILE A 305 -6.77 25.15 2.60
N LEU A 306 -5.67 25.59 3.23
CA LEU A 306 -5.71 26.42 4.44
C LEU A 306 -6.33 27.80 4.17
N LYS A 307 -6.09 28.37 2.98
CA LYS A 307 -6.66 29.65 2.55
C LYS A 307 -8.10 29.53 2.02
N GLY A 308 -8.65 28.32 1.91
CA GLY A 308 -10.00 28.08 1.40
C GLY A 308 -10.18 28.34 -0.10
N GLN A 309 -9.08 28.52 -0.85
CA GLN A 309 -9.06 28.79 -2.29
C GLN A 309 -8.23 27.70 -2.99
N PRO A 310 -8.74 26.46 -3.09
CA PRO A 310 -7.98 25.39 -3.71
C PRO A 310 -7.80 25.66 -5.20
N ALA A 311 -6.58 25.47 -5.72
CA ALA A 311 -6.19 25.91 -7.06
C ALA A 311 -6.55 24.91 -8.17
N HIS A 312 -7.75 24.34 -8.10
CA HIS A 312 -8.30 23.46 -9.14
C HIS A 312 -9.61 24.03 -9.68
N GLU A 313 -9.84 23.82 -10.96
CA GLU A 313 -11.10 24.19 -11.58
C GLU A 313 -12.20 23.20 -11.18
N LYS A 314 -13.30 23.72 -10.62
CA LYS A 314 -14.47 22.92 -10.24
C LYS A 314 -15.34 22.61 -11.46
N PHE A 315 -14.78 21.91 -12.44
CA PHE A 315 -15.45 21.61 -13.72
C PHE A 315 -16.79 20.88 -13.55
N TRP A 316 -16.93 20.12 -12.46
CA TRP A 316 -18.16 19.42 -12.07
C TRP A 316 -19.34 20.35 -11.72
N LEU A 317 -19.11 21.65 -11.52
CA LEU A 317 -20.20 22.64 -11.34
C LEU A 317 -20.86 23.03 -12.67
N ARG A 318 -20.27 22.66 -13.81
CA ARG A 318 -20.81 22.88 -15.15
C ARG A 318 -21.06 21.53 -15.83
N PRO A 319 -22.03 20.73 -15.34
CA PRO A 319 -22.26 19.38 -15.87
C PRO A 319 -22.69 19.39 -17.35
N ASP A 320 -23.36 20.46 -17.81
CA ASP A 320 -23.85 20.59 -19.19
C ASP A 320 -22.73 20.67 -20.24
N ASP A 321 -21.54 21.13 -19.84
CA ASP A 321 -20.35 21.19 -20.71
C ASP A 321 -19.79 19.79 -21.02
N TRP A 322 -20.20 18.76 -20.26
CA TRP A 322 -19.60 17.42 -20.29
C TRP A 322 -20.61 16.34 -20.67
N PRO A 323 -20.31 15.49 -21.66
CA PRO A 323 -21.25 14.50 -22.16
C PRO A 323 -21.57 13.42 -21.12
N VAL A 324 -22.85 13.03 -21.05
CA VAL A 324 -23.34 11.90 -20.27
C VAL A 324 -22.96 10.59 -20.94
N MET A 325 -22.47 9.63 -20.16
CA MET A 325 -22.21 8.28 -20.63
C MET A 325 -23.53 7.51 -20.80
N GLY A 326 -23.78 6.98 -22.00
CA GLY A 326 -24.96 6.15 -22.29
C GLY A 326 -26.07 6.85 -23.09
N SER A 327 -26.01 8.17 -23.28
CA SER A 327 -26.85 8.88 -24.25
C SER A 327 -26.13 8.94 -25.60
N GLY A 328 -26.44 8.00 -26.51
CA GLY A 328 -26.13 8.07 -27.95
C GLY A 328 -24.70 8.47 -28.38
N ASN A 329 -23.94 7.49 -28.87
CA ASN A 329 -22.70 7.64 -29.67
C ASN A 329 -21.41 8.12 -28.97
N THR A 330 -21.38 8.27 -27.65
CA THR A 330 -20.15 8.53 -26.89
C THR A 330 -19.39 7.24 -26.60
N ASP A 331 -18.77 6.66 -27.64
CA ASP A 331 -17.81 5.58 -27.46
C ASP A 331 -16.62 6.09 -26.61
N CYS A 332 -16.10 5.25 -25.71
CA CYS A 332 -14.99 5.59 -24.80
C CYS A 332 -13.69 6.00 -25.52
N ARG A 333 -13.66 5.94 -26.85
CA ARG A 333 -12.49 6.03 -27.73
C ARG A 333 -12.32 7.38 -28.42
N THR A 334 -13.37 8.22 -28.50
CA THR A 334 -13.27 9.52 -29.18
C THR A 334 -12.52 10.52 -28.29
N PRO A 335 -11.52 11.27 -28.79
CA PRO A 335 -10.93 12.39 -28.06
C PRO A 335 -12.01 13.43 -27.73
N LEU A 336 -11.93 14.07 -26.56
CA LEU A 336 -12.72 15.28 -26.31
C LEU A 336 -12.17 16.35 -27.26
N THR A 337 -12.84 16.59 -28.38
CA THR A 337 -12.60 17.79 -29.18
C THR A 337 -13.12 18.96 -28.37
N MET A 338 -12.23 19.69 -27.69
CA MET A 338 -12.56 21.03 -27.23
C MET A 338 -12.86 21.85 -28.48
N THR A 339 -14.14 22.05 -28.77
CA THR A 339 -14.56 23.08 -29.70
C THR A 339 -14.09 24.39 -29.11
N ASN A 340 -13.04 24.97 -29.69
CA ASN A 340 -12.71 26.38 -29.50
C ASN A 340 -13.99 27.17 -29.78
N GLN A 341 -14.66 27.62 -28.73
CA GLN A 341 -15.60 28.73 -28.86
C GLN A 341 -14.73 29.97 -29.02
N GLU A 342 -14.53 30.36 -30.27
CA GLU A 342 -14.34 31.76 -30.64
C GLU A 342 -15.48 32.57 -30.00
N VAL A 343 -15.14 33.50 -29.10
CA VAL A 343 -15.33 34.96 -29.24
C VAL A 343 -14.42 35.66 -28.23
#